data_AF-A0A7G3G4Q8-F1
#
_entry.id   AF-A0A7G3G4Q8-F1
#
_cell.length_a   1.000
_cell.length_b   1.000
_cell.length_c   1.000
_cell.angle_alpha   90.00
_cell.angle_beta   90.00
_cell.angle_gamma   90.00
#
_symmetry.space_group_name_H-M   'P 1'
#
loop_
_entity.id
_entity.type
_entity.pdbx_description
1 polymer ?
#
loop_
_entity_poly.entity_id
_entity_poly.type
_entity_poly.pdbx_seq_one_letter_code
_entity_poly.pdbx_strand_id
1 'polypeptide(L)'
;MIMAIYAGNVFSENVNMYEVYQQPFFPARNCFPGYKLLTADNARALQNWLVNRMGVWEITALADGWTISGSGHKGQIKVDNTVPIQAWCTPVTPSLKPMIPNLPPVFYPESSDAIFEWFLVNKESFFKPLSLLAHYFGYGWASGNYVDKVGQGMIISRSTKPGEYLIKGYNEGTCDGYRCKDRLSIEVDNFNYLIDSGKFNVGSITASEKKRIASKSVFITNNSDTQQTSTVALSYIVLSNWSKTDSYAYGQKVTSKNKFKWPFVGETELAIEVSANQNWASLKGGAILKL
;
A
#
# COMPACT_ATOMS: atom_id res chain seq x y z
N MET A 1 1.18 35.05 -41.00
CA MET A 1 1.39 35.50 -39.61
C MET A 1 1.30 34.27 -38.73
N ILE A 2 2.44 33.64 -38.44
CA ILE A 2 2.49 32.36 -37.72
C ILE A 2 2.45 32.68 -36.22
N MET A 3 1.40 32.22 -35.56
CA MET A 3 1.18 32.35 -34.13
C MET A 3 2.14 31.35 -33.43
N ALA A 4 3.23 31.86 -32.86
CA ALA A 4 4.14 31.05 -32.05
C ALA A 4 3.45 30.75 -30.71
N ILE A 5 2.98 29.52 -30.55
CA ILE A 5 2.58 28.98 -29.26
C ILE A 5 3.86 28.78 -28.45
N TYR A 6 4.11 29.67 -27.49
CA TYR A 6 5.13 29.47 -26.46
C TYR A 6 4.68 28.30 -25.58
N ALA A 7 5.04 27.09 -25.96
CA ALA A 7 5.08 25.96 -25.05
C ALA A 7 6.24 26.19 -24.09
N GLY A 8 5.99 26.94 -23.02
CA GLY A 8 6.90 27.02 -21.89
C GLY A 8 7.02 25.63 -21.30
N ASN A 9 8.12 24.96 -21.57
CA ASN A 9 8.54 23.76 -20.85
C ASN A 9 8.74 24.15 -19.38
N VAL A 10 7.70 23.99 -18.56
CA VAL A 10 7.81 24.08 -17.10
C VAL A 10 8.53 22.82 -16.64
N PHE A 11 9.86 22.86 -16.65
CA PHE A 11 10.67 21.90 -15.91
C PHE A 11 10.57 22.27 -14.43
N SER A 12 9.42 22.02 -13.79
CA SER A 12 9.39 22.01 -12.33
C SER A 12 10.22 20.83 -11.87
N GLU A 13 11.39 21.09 -11.28
CA GLU A 13 12.04 20.09 -10.43
C GLU A 13 11.00 19.60 -9.41
N ASN A 14 10.98 18.30 -9.10
CA ASN A 14 10.06 17.76 -8.10
C ASN A 14 10.34 18.41 -6.73
N VAL A 15 9.58 19.44 -6.36
CA VAL A 15 9.63 20.06 -5.04
C VAL A 15 8.60 19.42 -4.15
N ASN A 16 9.05 18.91 -3.01
CA ASN A 16 8.21 18.41 -1.96
C ASN A 16 7.78 19.60 -1.08
N MET A 17 6.48 19.92 -1.06
CA MET A 17 5.96 21.04 -0.27
C MET A 17 6.28 20.92 1.23
N TYR A 18 6.46 19.69 1.74
CA TYR A 18 6.79 19.43 3.15
C TYR A 18 8.27 19.69 3.50
N GLU A 19 9.09 19.96 2.49
CA GLU A 19 10.52 20.28 2.64
C GLU A 19 10.82 21.73 2.23
N VAL A 20 9.79 22.56 2.07
CA VAL A 20 9.97 24.00 1.85
C VAL A 20 9.88 24.72 3.18
N TYR A 21 10.92 25.45 3.52
CA TYR A 21 11.06 26.14 4.80
C TYR A 21 11.33 27.62 4.58
N GLN A 22 10.74 28.44 5.44
CA GLN A 22 11.11 29.85 5.53
C GLN A 22 12.36 29.97 6.40
N GLN A 23 13.39 30.64 5.90
CA GLN A 23 14.67 30.83 6.59
C GLN A 23 15.09 32.31 6.53
N PRO A 24 15.85 32.80 7.52
CA PRO A 24 16.44 34.13 7.44
C PRO A 24 17.27 34.28 6.15
N PHE A 25 16.99 35.34 5.39
CA PHE A 25 17.71 35.63 4.16
C PHE A 25 18.96 36.44 4.46
N PHE A 26 20.11 35.91 4.05
CA PHE A 26 21.38 36.62 4.06
C PHE A 26 21.87 36.75 2.62
N PRO A 27 22.03 37.95 2.04
CA PRO A 27 22.48 38.10 0.65
C PRO A 27 23.80 37.37 0.31
N ALA A 28 24.63 37.08 1.31
CA ALA A 28 25.90 36.36 1.15
C ALA A 28 25.80 34.82 1.24
N ARG A 29 24.71 34.27 1.79
CA ARG A 29 24.54 32.82 2.03
C ARG A 29 23.23 32.24 1.50
N ASN A 30 22.25 33.09 1.19
CA ASN A 30 20.91 32.80 0.69
C ASN A 30 20.04 31.93 1.62
N CYS A 31 20.47 30.71 1.94
CA CYS A 31 19.83 29.76 2.85
C CYS A 31 20.86 29.13 3.80
N PHE A 32 20.42 28.40 4.83
CA PHE A 32 21.31 27.61 5.67
C PHE A 32 22.01 26.49 4.86
N PRO A 33 23.20 26.03 5.30
CA PRO A 33 23.88 24.90 4.64
C PRO A 33 22.97 23.68 4.46
N GLY A 34 23.00 23.09 3.26
CA GLY A 34 22.11 21.98 2.88
C GLY A 34 20.82 22.41 2.17
N TYR A 35 20.56 23.72 2.06
CA TYR A 35 19.38 24.28 1.40
C TYR A 35 19.76 25.23 0.25
N LYS A 36 18.87 25.35 -0.74
CA LYS A 36 18.92 26.30 -1.85
C LYS A 36 17.64 27.14 -1.89
N LEU A 37 17.71 28.32 -2.51
CA LEU A 37 16.52 29.16 -2.73
C LEU A 37 15.50 28.41 -3.58
N LEU A 38 14.22 28.57 -3.24
CA LEU A 38 13.11 28.10 -4.04
C LEU A 38 13.03 28.92 -5.33
N THR A 39 12.91 28.26 -6.48
CA THR A 39 12.77 28.94 -7.78
C THR A 39 11.37 29.55 -7.94
N ALA A 40 11.24 30.57 -8.79
CA ALA A 40 9.96 31.19 -9.09
C ALA A 40 8.92 30.20 -9.64
N ASP A 41 9.33 29.24 -10.48
CA ASP A 41 8.42 28.23 -11.03
C ASP A 41 7.87 27.28 -9.97
N ASN A 42 8.72 26.82 -9.05
CA ASN A 42 8.29 25.99 -7.93
C ASN A 42 7.43 26.79 -6.95
N ALA A 43 7.74 28.07 -6.74
CA ALA A 43 6.90 28.95 -5.94
C ALA A 43 5.51 29.18 -6.56
N ARG A 44 5.41 29.28 -7.90
CA ARG A 44 4.11 29.36 -8.61
C ARG A 44 3.29 28.09 -8.42
N ALA A 45 3.92 26.92 -8.53
CA ALA A 45 3.25 25.65 -8.28
C ALA A 45 2.70 25.52 -6.84
N LEU A 46 3.36 26.17 -5.86
CA LEU A 46 3.02 26.12 -4.44
C LEU A 46 2.42 27.43 -3.89
N GLN A 47 2.01 28.36 -4.76
CA GLN A 47 1.76 29.75 -4.39
C GLN A 47 0.78 29.89 -3.22
N ASN A 48 -0.38 29.24 -3.30
CA ASN A 48 -1.39 29.29 -2.24
C ASN A 48 -0.86 28.72 -0.92
N TRP A 49 -0.07 27.65 -0.97
CA TRP A 49 0.49 27.00 0.21
C TRP A 49 1.53 27.89 0.91
N LEU A 50 2.37 28.59 0.11
CA LEU A 50 3.38 29.53 0.60
C LEU A 50 2.74 30.78 1.20
N VAL A 51 1.82 31.41 0.48
CA VAL A 51 1.17 32.66 0.90
C VAL A 51 0.37 32.47 2.19
N ASN A 52 -0.27 31.32 2.39
CA ASN A 52 -0.98 30.97 3.63
C ASN A 52 -0.06 30.81 4.85
N ARG A 53 1.26 30.79 4.66
CA ARG A 53 2.29 30.70 5.71
C ARG A 53 3.09 31.98 5.87
N MET A 54 2.76 33.02 5.12
CA MET A 54 3.42 34.32 5.17
C MET A 54 2.57 35.32 5.95
N GLY A 55 3.22 36.32 6.55
CA GLY A 55 2.54 37.52 7.03
C GLY A 55 1.82 38.25 5.89
N VAL A 56 0.75 38.98 6.22
CA VAL A 56 -0.14 39.64 5.23
C VAL A 56 0.64 40.51 4.23
N TRP A 57 1.60 41.29 4.70
CA TRP A 57 2.41 42.22 3.90
C TRP A 57 3.86 41.77 3.73
N GLU A 58 4.15 40.52 4.08
CA GLU A 58 5.51 39.99 4.02
C GLU A 58 6.01 39.87 2.57
N ILE A 59 7.30 40.10 2.36
CA ILE A 59 7.97 39.86 1.09
C ILE A 59 9.13 38.92 1.39
N THR A 60 9.17 37.79 0.68
CA THR A 60 10.12 36.70 0.91
C THR A 60 10.92 36.44 -0.36
N ALA A 61 12.24 36.26 -0.21
CA ALA A 61 13.16 36.00 -1.32
C ALA A 61 12.95 34.62 -1.94
N LEU A 62 13.10 34.58 -3.27
CA LEU A 62 13.19 33.40 -4.11
C LEU A 62 14.53 33.45 -4.89
N ALA A 63 14.82 32.39 -5.65
CA ALA A 63 16.02 32.34 -6.48
C ALA A 63 16.02 33.45 -7.55
N ASP A 64 17.22 33.81 -8.02
CA ASP A 64 17.43 34.69 -9.18
C ASP A 64 16.80 36.09 -9.06
N GLY A 65 16.75 36.63 -7.84
CA GLY A 65 16.20 37.97 -7.57
C GLY A 65 14.67 38.05 -7.62
N TRP A 66 14.00 36.91 -7.67
CA TRP A 66 12.55 36.85 -7.54
C TRP A 66 12.13 36.98 -6.08
N THR A 67 10.90 37.45 -5.88
CA THR A 67 10.24 37.52 -4.58
C THR A 67 8.83 36.99 -4.69
N ILE A 68 8.29 36.54 -3.56
CA ILE A 68 6.85 36.29 -3.36
C ILE A 68 6.35 37.20 -2.24
N SER A 69 5.18 37.79 -2.41
CA SER A 69 4.56 38.66 -1.41
C SER A 69 3.39 37.98 -0.70
N GLY A 70 3.05 38.40 0.51
CA GLY A 70 1.92 37.89 1.30
C GLY A 70 0.53 38.20 0.71
N SER A 71 -0.50 37.79 1.44
CA SER A 71 -1.90 37.86 0.99
C SER A 71 -2.40 39.29 0.73
N GLY A 72 -1.88 40.29 1.44
CA GLY A 72 -2.19 41.72 1.22
C GLY A 72 -1.73 42.22 -0.15
N HIS A 73 -0.71 41.60 -0.72
CA HIS A 73 -0.24 41.82 -2.10
C HIS A 73 -0.67 40.71 -3.05
N LYS A 74 -1.71 39.94 -2.70
CA LYS A 74 -2.29 38.86 -3.53
C LYS A 74 -1.30 37.76 -3.92
N GLY A 75 -0.27 37.50 -3.13
CA GLY A 75 0.64 36.40 -3.45
C GLY A 75 1.58 36.67 -4.62
N GLN A 76 1.74 37.92 -5.07
CA GLN A 76 2.48 38.24 -6.30
C GLN A 76 3.90 37.67 -6.30
N ILE A 77 4.27 37.00 -7.40
CA ILE A 77 5.62 36.49 -7.67
C ILE A 77 6.24 37.35 -8.78
N LYS A 78 7.25 38.15 -8.44
CA LYS A 78 7.87 39.12 -9.35
C LYS A 78 9.34 39.32 -9.02
N VAL A 79 10.10 39.83 -9.99
CA VAL A 79 11.42 40.41 -9.73
C VAL A 79 11.21 41.72 -8.98
N ASP A 80 11.90 41.89 -7.86
CA ASP A 80 11.82 43.09 -7.03
C ASP A 80 13.21 43.39 -6.44
N ASN A 81 13.56 44.67 -6.33
CA ASN A 81 14.82 45.12 -5.74
C ASN A 81 14.75 45.22 -4.21
N THR A 82 13.57 44.96 -3.63
CA THR A 82 13.38 44.87 -2.18
C THR A 82 14.29 43.79 -1.61
N VAL A 83 15.11 44.12 -0.61
CA VAL A 83 15.98 43.15 0.09
C VAL A 83 15.16 42.46 1.18
N PRO A 84 14.73 41.20 0.99
CA PRO A 84 13.89 40.53 1.96
C PRO A 84 14.71 40.13 3.20
N ILE A 85 14.06 39.97 4.34
CA ILE A 85 14.71 39.42 5.55
C ILE A 85 14.50 37.91 5.68
N GLN A 86 13.60 37.34 4.88
CA GLN A 86 13.28 35.92 4.83
C GLN A 86 13.40 35.40 3.40
N ALA A 87 13.68 34.11 3.26
CA ALA A 87 13.72 33.39 1.99
C ALA A 87 12.95 32.08 2.10
N TRP A 88 12.34 31.65 0.99
CA TRP A 88 11.85 30.29 0.86
C TRP A 88 12.98 29.40 0.36
N CYS A 89 13.29 28.38 1.15
CA CYS A 89 14.42 27.49 0.93
C CYS A 89 13.93 26.04 0.84
N THR A 90 14.56 25.25 -0.01
CA THR A 90 14.32 23.79 -0.18
C THR A 90 15.65 23.05 -0.07
N PRO A 91 15.70 21.79 0.41
CA PRO A 91 16.93 21.01 0.42
C PRO A 91 17.59 20.98 -0.96
N VAL A 92 18.93 21.03 -0.98
CA VAL A 92 19.71 20.85 -2.21
C VAL A 92 19.44 19.47 -2.82
N THR A 93 19.29 18.46 -1.95
CA THR A 93 18.87 17.10 -2.29
C THR A 93 17.54 16.83 -1.61
N PRO A 94 16.39 16.93 -2.29
CA PRO A 94 15.09 16.64 -1.68
C PRO A 94 15.06 15.18 -1.24
N SER A 95 14.46 14.88 -0.09
CA SER A 95 14.21 13.48 0.25
C SER A 95 13.20 12.97 -0.78
N LEU A 96 13.61 11.96 -1.55
CA LEU A 96 12.76 11.36 -2.58
C LEU A 96 11.55 10.73 -1.90
N LYS A 97 10.49 11.53 -1.78
CA LYS A 97 9.13 11.21 -1.33
C LYS A 97 9.04 10.81 0.15
N PRO A 98 8.16 11.45 0.95
CA PRO A 98 7.67 10.84 2.17
C PRO A 98 6.81 9.65 1.76
N MET A 99 7.42 8.52 1.45
CA MET A 99 6.70 7.29 1.18
C MET A 99 6.29 6.70 2.53
N ILE A 100 5.03 6.34 2.67
CA ILE A 100 4.56 5.59 3.85
C ILE A 100 5.45 4.34 3.96
N PRO A 101 6.18 4.13 5.08
CA PRO A 101 7.08 2.99 5.22
C PRO A 101 6.33 1.68 5.00
N ASN A 102 6.90 0.78 4.22
CA ASN A 102 6.34 -0.57 4.07
C ASN A 102 6.75 -1.41 5.28
N LEU A 103 5.81 -1.65 6.19
CA LEU A 103 6.01 -2.47 7.37
C LEU A 103 5.88 -3.97 7.03
N PRO A 104 6.58 -4.86 7.74
CA PRO A 104 6.44 -6.30 7.53
C PRO A 104 4.99 -6.78 7.81
N PRO A 105 4.52 -7.83 7.11
CA PRO A 105 3.20 -8.40 7.36
C PRO A 105 3.03 -8.89 8.80
N VAL A 106 1.83 -8.71 9.35
CA VAL A 106 1.44 -9.28 10.64
C VAL A 106 0.78 -10.63 10.40
N PHE A 107 1.27 -11.67 11.08
CA PHE A 107 0.76 -13.03 10.96
C PHE A 107 -0.26 -13.33 12.06
N TYR A 108 -1.34 -14.00 11.69
CA TYR A 108 -2.40 -14.44 12.59
C TYR A 108 -2.57 -15.95 12.48
N PRO A 109 -2.89 -16.65 13.58
CA PRO A 109 -3.22 -18.07 13.52
C PRO A 109 -4.48 -18.28 12.69
N GLU A 110 -4.55 -19.42 11.99
CA GLU A 110 -5.75 -19.80 11.25
C GLU A 110 -6.96 -19.94 12.20
N SER A 111 -8.10 -19.40 11.79
CA SER A 111 -9.37 -19.46 12.52
C SER A 111 -10.53 -19.19 11.56
N SER A 112 -11.78 -19.23 12.04
CA SER A 112 -12.90 -18.75 11.22
C SER A 112 -12.80 -17.24 11.00
N ASP A 113 -13.45 -16.76 9.95
CA ASP A 113 -13.54 -15.34 9.58
C ASP A 113 -14.06 -14.50 10.75
N ALA A 114 -15.18 -14.90 11.36
CA ALA A 114 -15.76 -14.17 12.48
C ALA A 114 -14.84 -14.10 13.72
N ILE A 115 -14.02 -15.13 13.96
CA ILE A 115 -13.05 -15.14 15.06
C ILE A 115 -11.86 -14.23 14.72
N PHE A 116 -11.32 -14.35 13.50
CA PHE A 116 -10.22 -13.54 13.02
C PHE A 116 -10.57 -12.05 13.01
N GLU A 117 -11.70 -11.68 12.38
CA GLU A 117 -12.18 -10.30 12.28
C GLU A 117 -12.36 -9.71 13.68
N TRP A 118 -13.05 -10.42 14.58
CA TRP A 118 -13.25 -9.99 15.97
C TRP A 118 -11.92 -9.80 16.71
N PHE A 119 -10.98 -10.74 16.56
CA PHE A 119 -9.67 -10.63 17.17
C PHE A 119 -8.88 -9.43 16.64
N LEU A 120 -8.89 -9.21 15.32
CA LEU A 120 -8.19 -8.11 14.65
C LEU A 120 -8.70 -6.75 15.12
N VAL A 121 -10.02 -6.52 15.08
CA VAL A 121 -10.58 -5.21 15.46
C VAL A 121 -10.34 -4.88 16.93
N ASN A 122 -10.22 -5.90 17.79
CA ASN A 122 -9.90 -5.77 19.22
C ASN A 122 -8.40 -5.59 19.52
N LYS A 123 -7.51 -5.59 18.52
CA LYS A 123 -6.09 -5.32 18.74
C LYS A 123 -5.83 -3.82 18.84
N GLU A 124 -5.14 -3.41 19.89
CA GLU A 124 -4.68 -2.03 20.02
C GLU A 124 -3.85 -1.57 18.81
N SER A 125 -3.03 -2.46 18.25
CA SER A 125 -2.23 -2.21 17.05
C SER A 125 -3.07 -2.00 15.78
N PHE A 126 -4.36 -2.30 15.81
CA PHE A 126 -5.31 -2.04 14.73
C PHE A 126 -6.07 -0.75 14.98
N PHE A 127 -6.76 -0.62 16.12
CA PHE A 127 -7.66 0.51 16.33
C PHE A 127 -6.98 1.82 16.76
N LYS A 128 -5.86 1.78 17.51
CA LYS A 128 -5.17 3.01 17.93
C LYS A 128 -4.61 3.80 16.74
N PRO A 129 -3.94 3.16 15.75
CA PRO A 129 -3.51 3.87 14.54
C PRO A 129 -4.67 4.50 13.77
N LEU A 130 -5.83 3.86 13.70
CA LEU A 130 -7.02 4.42 13.04
C LEU A 130 -7.57 5.63 13.80
N SER A 131 -7.65 5.56 15.14
CA SER A 131 -8.02 6.72 15.96
C SER A 131 -7.05 7.89 15.80
N LEU A 132 -5.75 7.59 15.72
CA LEU A 132 -4.71 8.60 15.51
C LEU A 132 -4.80 9.23 14.11
N LEU A 133 -5.06 8.42 13.08
CA LEU A 133 -5.28 8.88 11.72
C LEU A 133 -6.48 9.83 11.66
N ALA A 134 -7.61 9.46 12.27
CA ALA A 134 -8.79 10.31 12.34
C ALA A 134 -8.51 11.62 13.10
N HIS A 135 -7.78 11.55 14.21
CA HIS A 135 -7.35 12.73 14.95
C HIS A 135 -6.50 13.68 14.08
N TYR A 136 -5.55 13.17 13.30
CA TYR A 136 -4.76 13.98 12.37
C TYR A 136 -5.58 14.58 11.23
N PHE A 137 -6.69 13.95 10.83
CA PHE A 137 -7.66 14.54 9.91
C PHE A 137 -8.61 15.57 10.55
N GLY A 138 -8.48 15.82 11.85
CA GLY A 138 -9.27 16.82 12.57
C GLY A 138 -10.57 16.31 13.17
N TYR A 139 -10.80 15.00 13.21
CA TYR A 139 -11.94 14.46 13.96
C TYR A 139 -11.76 14.68 15.46
N GLY A 140 -12.79 15.22 16.09
CA GLY A 140 -12.81 15.49 17.53
C GLY A 140 -12.99 14.22 18.36
N TRP A 141 -12.63 14.30 19.65
CA TRP A 141 -13.00 13.31 20.66
C TRP A 141 -12.57 11.87 20.31
N ALA A 142 -11.33 11.72 19.82
CA ALA A 142 -10.74 10.46 19.37
C ALA A 142 -10.27 9.52 20.52
N SER A 143 -10.96 9.54 21.65
CA SER A 143 -10.68 8.74 22.85
C SER A 143 -11.99 8.49 23.63
N GLY A 144 -11.95 7.79 24.78
CA GLY A 144 -13.06 7.69 25.73
C GLY A 144 -13.12 8.80 26.80
N ASN A 145 -14.21 8.89 27.57
CA ASN A 145 -14.46 9.93 28.60
C ASN A 145 -13.42 10.00 29.74
N TYR A 146 -12.73 8.90 30.06
CA TYR A 146 -11.89 8.78 31.27
C TYR A 146 -10.40 8.61 30.96
N VAL A 147 -9.97 9.04 29.78
CA VAL A 147 -8.61 8.87 29.29
C VAL A 147 -8.17 10.11 28.52
N ASP A 148 -6.88 10.40 28.58
CA ASP A 148 -6.26 11.61 28.03
C ASP A 148 -5.57 11.39 26.69
N LYS A 149 -5.41 10.12 26.26
CA LYS A 149 -4.68 9.76 25.04
C LYS A 149 -5.60 9.29 23.93
N VAL A 150 -5.29 9.74 22.71
CA VAL A 150 -5.98 9.31 21.48
C VAL A 150 -5.92 7.79 21.33
N GLY A 151 -7.06 7.20 20.96
CA GLY A 151 -7.23 5.76 20.80
C GLY A 151 -7.33 4.98 22.11
N GLN A 152 -7.28 5.61 23.28
CA GLN A 152 -7.62 4.94 24.54
C GLN A 152 -9.12 5.01 24.83
N GLY A 153 -9.63 4.08 25.66
CA GLY A 153 -11.04 4.08 26.07
C GLY A 153 -12.01 3.86 24.90
N MET A 154 -11.57 3.16 23.86
CA MET A 154 -12.41 2.78 22.72
C MET A 154 -13.21 1.52 23.08
N ILE A 155 -14.48 1.52 22.74
CA ILE A 155 -15.39 0.39 22.87
C ILE A 155 -15.62 -0.17 21.48
N ILE A 156 -15.51 -1.49 21.37
CA ILE A 156 -15.66 -2.22 20.12
C ILE A 156 -16.91 -3.08 20.22
N SER A 157 -17.83 -2.87 19.29
CA SER A 157 -19.06 -3.64 19.20
C SER A 157 -19.23 -4.22 17.80
N ARG A 158 -20.03 -5.28 17.71
CA ARG A 158 -20.50 -5.78 16.42
C ARG A 158 -21.68 -4.92 15.98
N SER A 159 -21.74 -4.62 14.69
CA SER A 159 -22.95 -4.08 14.06
C SER A 159 -24.04 -5.15 14.03
N THR A 160 -25.23 -4.76 13.56
CA THR A 160 -26.34 -5.70 13.31
C THR A 160 -26.07 -6.62 12.12
N LYS A 161 -25.11 -6.27 11.25
CA LYS A 161 -24.71 -7.08 10.10
C LYS A 161 -23.40 -7.84 10.37
N PRO A 162 -23.28 -9.11 9.94
CA PRO A 162 -22.03 -9.86 10.04
C PRO A 162 -20.88 -9.20 9.27
N GLY A 163 -19.69 -9.19 9.85
CA GLY A 163 -18.49 -8.58 9.24
C GLY A 163 -18.40 -7.07 9.36
N GLU A 164 -19.33 -6.44 10.09
CA GLU A 164 -19.31 -5.01 10.40
C GLU A 164 -19.04 -4.79 11.89
N TYR A 165 -18.08 -3.92 12.18
CA TYR A 165 -17.66 -3.58 13.54
C TYR A 165 -17.64 -2.07 13.73
N LEU A 166 -17.99 -1.64 14.94
CA LEU A 166 -17.99 -0.25 15.34
C LEU A 166 -16.97 -0.05 16.46
N ILE A 167 -16.04 0.87 16.25
CA ILE A 167 -15.05 1.28 17.25
C ILE A 167 -15.37 2.71 17.66
N LYS A 168 -15.85 2.90 18.89
CA LYS A 168 -16.35 4.19 19.35
C LYS A 168 -15.74 4.57 20.69
N GLY A 169 -15.40 5.85 20.87
CA GLY A 169 -14.95 6.34 22.17
C GLY A 169 -16.02 6.12 23.25
N TYR A 170 -15.63 5.55 24.40
CA TYR A 170 -16.54 5.35 25.53
C TYR A 170 -17.19 6.67 25.95
N ASN A 171 -18.52 6.70 26.01
CA ASN A 171 -19.28 7.93 26.10
C ASN A 171 -20.27 8.02 27.29
N GLU A 172 -20.31 7.03 28.17
CA GLU A 172 -21.18 7.07 29.35
C GLU A 172 -20.62 7.99 30.46
N GLY A 173 -21.49 8.52 31.31
CA GLY A 173 -21.13 9.41 32.42
C GLY A 173 -21.00 10.89 32.03
N THR A 174 -20.19 11.66 32.75
CA THR A 174 -19.92 13.07 32.43
C THR A 174 -18.71 13.23 31.50
N CYS A 175 -18.63 14.35 30.79
CA CYS A 175 -17.46 14.75 30.02
C CYS A 175 -17.41 16.28 29.90
N ASP A 176 -16.22 16.81 29.68
CA ASP A 176 -15.99 18.25 29.55
C ASP A 176 -15.55 18.62 28.13
N GLY A 177 -15.97 19.81 27.69
CA GLY A 177 -15.59 20.43 26.42
C GLY A 177 -16.68 20.39 25.34
N TYR A 178 -16.51 21.24 24.33
CA TYR A 178 -17.52 21.48 23.31
C TYR A 178 -17.84 20.19 22.52
N ARG A 179 -19.09 19.73 22.65
CA ARG A 179 -19.60 18.50 22.01
C ARG A 179 -18.85 17.22 22.43
N CYS A 180 -18.39 17.13 23.69
CA CYS A 180 -17.66 15.95 24.20
C CYS A 180 -18.42 14.61 24.10
N LYS A 181 -19.74 14.66 23.92
CA LYS A 181 -20.59 13.49 23.67
C LYS A 181 -20.56 12.98 22.22
N ASP A 182 -20.06 13.76 21.28
CA ASP A 182 -19.95 13.39 19.88
C ASP A 182 -18.59 12.72 19.63
N ARG A 183 -18.38 11.59 20.30
CA ARG A 183 -17.11 10.85 20.24
C ARG A 183 -16.86 10.23 18.88
N LEU A 184 -15.58 10.14 18.52
CA LEU A 184 -15.13 9.47 17.29
C LEU A 184 -15.74 8.07 17.21
N SER A 185 -16.23 7.75 16.02
CA SER A 185 -16.78 6.47 15.64
C SER A 185 -16.10 6.02 14.36
N ILE A 186 -15.55 4.81 14.34
CA ILE A 186 -14.88 4.20 13.19
C ILE A 186 -15.65 2.94 12.84
N GLU A 187 -16.15 2.87 11.61
CA GLU A 187 -16.82 1.71 11.06
C GLU A 187 -15.79 0.87 10.28
N VAL A 188 -15.78 -0.43 10.55
CA VAL A 188 -14.91 -1.41 9.90
C VAL A 188 -15.79 -2.46 9.25
N ASP A 189 -15.76 -2.52 7.92
CA ASP A 189 -16.58 -3.42 7.12
C ASP A 189 -15.78 -3.98 5.93
N ASN A 190 -16.48 -4.72 5.07
CA ASN A 190 -15.99 -5.15 3.75
C ASN A 190 -14.64 -5.89 3.78
N PHE A 191 -14.49 -6.83 4.73
CA PHE A 191 -13.33 -7.71 4.79
C PHE A 191 -13.18 -8.52 3.50
N ASN A 192 -11.98 -8.47 2.91
CA ASN A 192 -11.63 -9.23 1.72
C ASN A 192 -10.38 -10.06 1.97
N TYR A 193 -10.42 -11.34 1.57
CA TYR A 193 -9.37 -12.32 1.83
C TYR A 193 -8.81 -12.85 0.52
N LEU A 194 -7.53 -12.58 0.29
CA LEU A 194 -6.83 -12.92 -0.93
C LEU A 194 -5.71 -13.90 -0.64
N ILE A 195 -5.59 -14.93 -1.48
CA ILE A 195 -4.44 -15.84 -1.47
C ILE A 195 -3.24 -15.16 -2.11
N ASP A 196 -2.14 -15.14 -1.36
CA ASP A 196 -0.81 -14.86 -1.91
C ASP A 196 -0.14 -16.17 -2.35
N SER A 197 -0.20 -16.45 -3.65
CA SER A 197 0.42 -17.64 -4.25
C SER A 197 1.95 -17.71 -4.08
N GLY A 198 2.62 -16.58 -3.81
CA GLY A 198 4.06 -16.53 -3.55
C GLY A 198 4.46 -16.96 -2.14
N LYS A 199 3.50 -17.24 -1.26
CA LYS A 199 3.72 -17.61 0.15
C LYS A 199 3.33 -19.06 0.46
N PHE A 200 3.27 -19.92 -0.55
CA PHE A 200 2.96 -21.32 -0.37
C PHE A 200 4.04 -22.03 0.46
N ASN A 201 3.62 -22.70 1.53
CA ASN A 201 4.48 -23.52 2.37
C ASN A 201 3.82 -24.87 2.60
N VAL A 202 4.63 -25.93 2.73
CA VAL A 202 4.17 -27.30 3.00
C VAL A 202 4.82 -27.76 4.29
N GLY A 203 4.06 -28.52 5.09
CA GLY A 203 4.62 -29.27 6.21
C GLY A 203 5.42 -30.49 5.73
N SER A 204 5.61 -31.46 6.61
CA SER A 204 6.29 -32.71 6.28
C SER A 204 5.52 -33.50 5.21
N ILE A 205 6.20 -33.92 4.16
CA ILE A 205 5.62 -34.71 3.06
C ILE A 205 5.58 -36.18 3.49
N THR A 206 4.38 -36.78 3.52
CA THR A 206 4.16 -38.15 4.01
C THR A 206 4.28 -39.24 2.93
N ALA A 207 4.08 -38.90 1.65
CA ALA A 207 4.24 -39.83 0.53
C ALA A 207 4.70 -39.08 -0.73
N SER A 208 5.88 -39.40 -1.24
CA SER A 208 6.41 -38.85 -2.50
C SER A 208 7.06 -39.92 -3.38
N GLU A 209 6.72 -41.19 -3.17
CA GLU A 209 7.36 -42.29 -3.91
C GLU A 209 6.83 -42.39 -5.34
N LYS A 210 7.73 -42.32 -6.32
CA LYS A 210 7.42 -42.63 -7.72
C LYS A 210 7.39 -44.14 -7.92
N LYS A 211 6.22 -44.66 -8.27
CA LYS A 211 6.09 -46.06 -8.69
C LYS A 211 6.14 -46.17 -10.21
N ARG A 212 7.05 -46.99 -10.74
CA ARG A 212 7.06 -47.33 -12.18
C ARG A 212 5.82 -48.15 -12.50
N ILE A 213 4.94 -47.59 -13.34
CA ILE A 213 3.68 -48.24 -13.74
C ILE A 213 3.82 -49.08 -15.02
N ALA A 214 4.68 -48.69 -15.95
CA ALA A 214 4.90 -49.38 -17.22
C ALA A 214 6.28 -49.02 -17.80
N SER A 215 6.78 -49.84 -18.71
CA SER A 215 7.99 -49.59 -19.50
C SER A 215 7.74 -50.03 -20.94
N LYS A 216 8.24 -49.27 -21.92
CA LYS A 216 8.15 -49.59 -23.34
C LYS A 216 9.53 -49.43 -23.96
N SER A 217 9.97 -50.44 -24.70
CA SER A 217 11.26 -50.46 -25.39
C SER A 217 11.04 -50.55 -26.89
N VAL A 218 11.84 -49.83 -27.67
CA VAL A 218 11.81 -49.85 -29.14
C VAL A 218 13.25 -50.05 -29.61
N PHE A 219 13.46 -50.99 -30.52
CA PHE A 219 14.75 -51.20 -31.16
C PHE A 219 14.88 -50.27 -32.36
N ILE A 220 15.97 -49.51 -32.41
CA ILE A 220 16.34 -48.68 -33.55
C ILE A 220 17.60 -49.28 -34.15
N THR A 221 17.53 -49.73 -35.40
CA THR A 221 18.66 -50.36 -36.09
C THR A 221 19.08 -49.48 -37.26
N ASN A 222 20.35 -49.07 -37.28
CA ASN A 222 20.98 -48.42 -38.44
C ASN A 222 21.70 -49.50 -39.26
N ASN A 223 21.12 -49.87 -40.40
CA ASN A 223 21.71 -50.86 -41.32
C ASN A 223 22.51 -50.20 -42.45
N SER A 224 23.24 -49.12 -42.15
CA SER A 224 24.08 -48.42 -43.14
C SER A 224 25.43 -48.05 -42.56
N ASP A 225 26.44 -47.89 -43.42
CA ASP A 225 27.78 -47.43 -43.05
C ASP A 225 27.84 -45.90 -42.84
N THR A 226 26.67 -45.23 -42.81
CA THR A 226 26.54 -43.79 -42.67
C THR A 226 25.74 -43.42 -41.41
N GLN A 227 26.04 -42.27 -40.81
CA GLN A 227 25.32 -41.80 -39.63
C GLN A 227 23.88 -41.42 -40.01
N GLN A 228 22.89 -42.04 -39.36
CA GLN A 228 21.48 -41.74 -39.54
C GLN A 228 20.89 -41.11 -38.28
N THR A 229 19.85 -40.28 -38.45
CA THR A 229 19.08 -39.69 -37.36
C THR A 229 17.64 -40.19 -37.43
N SER A 230 17.18 -40.85 -36.37
CA SER A 230 15.79 -41.31 -36.22
C SER A 230 15.19 -40.72 -34.96
N THR A 231 13.96 -40.22 -35.05
CA THR A 231 13.22 -39.67 -33.92
C THR A 231 12.19 -40.69 -33.45
N VAL A 232 12.25 -41.05 -32.16
CA VAL A 232 11.20 -41.84 -31.52
C VAL A 232 10.37 -40.93 -30.64
N ALA A 233 9.08 -40.84 -30.94
CA ALA A 233 8.10 -40.12 -30.14
C ALA A 233 7.29 -41.12 -29.30
N LEU A 234 7.22 -40.88 -27.98
CA LEU A 234 6.33 -41.61 -27.08
C LEU A 234 5.16 -40.69 -26.71
N SER A 235 3.96 -41.03 -27.20
CA SER A 235 2.71 -40.38 -26.82
C SER A 235 1.97 -41.24 -25.79
N TYR A 236 1.54 -40.63 -24.69
CA TYR A 236 0.87 -41.32 -23.60
C TYR A 236 -0.06 -40.38 -22.86
N ILE A 237 -1.19 -40.92 -22.39
CA ILE A 237 -2.15 -40.16 -21.59
C ILE A 237 -1.86 -40.43 -20.12
N VAL A 238 -1.65 -39.37 -19.34
CA VAL A 238 -1.51 -39.45 -17.88
C VAL A 238 -2.76 -38.90 -17.23
N LEU A 239 -3.36 -39.70 -16.34
CA LEU A 239 -4.40 -39.24 -15.43
C LEU A 239 -3.77 -38.91 -14.07
N SER A 240 -3.95 -37.69 -13.58
CA SER A 240 -3.56 -37.29 -12.23
C SER A 240 -4.78 -36.82 -11.46
N ASN A 241 -5.06 -37.49 -10.34
CA ASN A 241 -6.12 -37.10 -9.41
C ASN A 241 -5.52 -36.32 -8.26
N TRP A 242 -6.21 -35.28 -7.81
CA TRP A 242 -5.82 -34.50 -6.64
C TRP A 242 -7.04 -34.20 -5.78
N SER A 243 -6.79 -34.04 -4.48
CA SER A 243 -7.80 -33.62 -3.52
C SER A 243 -7.18 -32.67 -2.50
N LYS A 244 -8.02 -31.83 -1.89
CA LYS A 244 -7.65 -30.89 -0.85
C LYS A 244 -8.73 -30.87 0.22
N THR A 245 -8.31 -30.88 1.47
CA THR A 245 -9.16 -30.58 2.63
C THR A 245 -8.86 -29.18 3.15
N ASP A 246 -9.84 -28.55 3.82
CA ASP A 246 -9.65 -27.28 4.50
C ASP A 246 -9.85 -27.51 5.99
N SER A 247 -8.85 -27.15 6.80
CA SER A 247 -8.90 -27.31 8.26
C SER A 247 -9.97 -26.42 8.90
N TYR A 248 -10.24 -25.26 8.30
CA TYR A 248 -11.19 -24.27 8.81
C TYR A 248 -12.13 -23.76 7.71
N ALA A 249 -13.34 -23.35 8.12
CA ALA A 249 -14.36 -22.80 7.21
C ALA A 249 -13.97 -21.46 6.55
N TYR A 250 -12.88 -20.84 7.00
CA TYR A 250 -12.32 -19.60 6.46
C TYR A 250 -12.11 -19.63 4.95
N GLY A 251 -11.79 -20.80 4.40
CA GLY A 251 -11.62 -21.00 2.95
C GLY A 251 -12.82 -20.55 2.10
N GLN A 252 -14.04 -20.44 2.67
CA GLN A 252 -15.23 -20.03 1.94
C GLN A 252 -15.26 -18.54 1.55
N LYS A 253 -14.49 -17.67 2.23
CA LYS A 253 -14.39 -16.25 1.87
C LYS A 253 -13.07 -15.90 1.18
N VAL A 254 -12.18 -16.87 1.07
CA VAL A 254 -10.85 -16.71 0.49
C VAL A 254 -10.92 -16.91 -1.02
N THR A 255 -10.39 -15.95 -1.77
CA THR A 255 -10.32 -16.03 -3.23
C THR A 255 -8.89 -15.83 -3.72
N SER A 256 -8.60 -16.30 -4.93
CA SER A 256 -7.37 -15.97 -5.63
C SER A 256 -7.62 -14.76 -6.54
N LYS A 257 -6.75 -13.75 -6.47
CA LYS A 257 -6.85 -12.61 -7.40
C LYS A 257 -6.49 -13.01 -8.83
N ASN A 258 -5.49 -13.89 -8.96
CA ASN A 258 -4.96 -14.35 -10.23
C ASN A 258 -5.06 -15.86 -10.32
N LYS A 259 -5.06 -16.34 -11.57
CA LYS A 259 -4.83 -17.76 -11.83
C LYS A 259 -3.43 -18.12 -11.36
N PHE A 260 -3.28 -19.26 -10.70
CA PHE A 260 -1.95 -19.77 -10.34
C PHE A 260 -1.89 -21.28 -10.44
N LYS A 261 -0.69 -21.79 -10.72
CA LYS A 261 -0.41 -23.22 -10.70
C LYS A 261 0.03 -23.62 -9.30
N TRP A 262 -0.49 -24.75 -8.83
CA TRP A 262 -0.06 -25.31 -7.56
C TRP A 262 1.46 -25.55 -7.59
N PRO A 263 2.22 -25.14 -6.57
CA PRO A 263 3.67 -25.28 -6.59
C PRO A 263 4.10 -26.74 -6.64
N PHE A 264 5.27 -26.99 -7.22
CA PHE A 264 5.87 -28.31 -7.24
C PHE A 264 6.26 -28.74 -5.82
N VAL A 265 5.87 -29.94 -5.39
CA VAL A 265 6.14 -30.47 -4.05
C VAL A 265 6.76 -31.87 -4.16
N GLY A 266 7.94 -32.05 -3.57
CA GLY A 266 8.65 -33.33 -3.59
C GLY A 266 9.21 -33.65 -4.98
N GLU A 267 8.91 -34.85 -5.50
CA GLU A 267 9.37 -35.27 -6.83
C GLU A 267 8.26 -35.33 -7.90
N THR A 268 7.02 -35.06 -7.51
CA THR A 268 5.85 -35.30 -8.37
C THR A 268 5.42 -34.01 -9.07
N GLU A 269 5.41 -34.04 -10.40
CA GLU A 269 4.93 -32.90 -11.19
C GLU A 269 3.40 -32.88 -11.19
N LEU A 270 2.80 -31.91 -10.51
CA LEU A 270 1.35 -31.69 -10.48
C LEU A 270 1.02 -30.46 -11.34
N ALA A 271 0.04 -30.61 -12.23
CA ALA A 271 -0.44 -29.54 -13.11
C ALA A 271 -1.80 -28.99 -12.62
N ILE A 272 -1.94 -28.73 -11.32
CA ILE A 272 -3.19 -28.19 -10.75
C ILE A 272 -3.23 -26.69 -11.01
N GLU A 273 -4.28 -26.22 -11.70
CA GLU A 273 -4.54 -24.79 -11.92
C GLU A 273 -5.70 -24.32 -11.03
N VAL A 274 -5.45 -23.26 -10.28
CA VAL A 274 -6.47 -22.56 -9.49
C VAL A 274 -6.94 -21.36 -10.29
N SER A 275 -8.24 -21.31 -10.63
CA SER A 275 -8.82 -20.19 -11.38
C SER A 275 -8.90 -18.93 -10.53
N ALA A 276 -8.81 -17.75 -11.17
CA ALA A 276 -9.02 -16.46 -10.52
C ALA A 276 -10.48 -16.32 -10.04
N ASN A 277 -10.68 -15.57 -8.95
CA ASN A 277 -11.97 -15.29 -8.31
C ASN A 277 -12.74 -16.54 -7.86
N GLN A 278 -12.09 -17.70 -7.85
CA GLN A 278 -12.69 -18.91 -7.35
C GLN A 278 -12.53 -18.98 -5.83
N ASN A 279 -13.61 -19.35 -5.17
CA ASN A 279 -13.64 -19.61 -3.74
C ASN A 279 -12.72 -20.79 -3.39
N TRP A 280 -11.77 -20.59 -2.47
CA TRP A 280 -10.80 -21.61 -2.07
C TRP A 280 -11.45 -22.88 -1.51
N ALA A 281 -12.54 -22.76 -0.76
CA ALA A 281 -13.25 -23.92 -0.23
C ALA A 281 -13.97 -24.73 -1.32
N SER A 282 -14.29 -24.13 -2.47
CA SER A 282 -14.90 -24.87 -3.59
C SER A 282 -13.91 -25.78 -4.32
N LEU A 283 -12.61 -25.51 -4.19
CA LEU A 283 -11.52 -26.26 -4.83
C LEU A 283 -11.14 -27.49 -4.01
N LYS A 284 -11.99 -28.53 -4.01
CA LYS A 284 -11.75 -29.74 -3.20
C LYS A 284 -10.99 -30.85 -3.91
N GLY A 285 -10.84 -30.79 -5.22
CA GLY A 285 -10.14 -31.80 -5.99
C GLY A 285 -10.48 -31.75 -7.47
N GLY A 286 -9.86 -32.66 -8.22
CA GLY A 286 -10.11 -32.80 -9.66
C GLY A 286 -9.28 -33.92 -10.29
N ALA A 287 -9.58 -34.20 -11.54
CA ALA A 287 -8.85 -35.12 -12.39
C ALA A 287 -8.27 -34.34 -13.58
N ILE A 288 -6.97 -34.53 -13.84
CA ILE A 288 -6.25 -33.87 -14.92
C ILE A 288 -5.77 -34.93 -15.90
N LEU A 289 -6.15 -34.76 -17.16
CA LEU A 289 -5.65 -35.55 -18.28
C LEU A 289 -4.55 -34.74 -18.97
N LYS A 290 -3.32 -35.26 -18.98
CA LYS A 290 -2.25 -34.80 -19.88
C LYS A 290 -2.22 -35.74 -21.08
N LEU A 291 -2.38 -35.16 -22.29
CA LEU A 291 -2.23 -35.83 -23.58
C LEU A 291 -0.76 -35.76 -24.06
#